data_AF-Q9H2D9-F1
#
_entry.id   AF-Q9H2D9-F1
#
_cell.length_a   1.000
_cell.length_b   1.000
_cell.length_c   1.000
_cell.angle_alpha   90.00
_cell.angle_beta   90.00
_cell.angle_gamma   90.00
#
_symmetry.space_group_name_H-M   'P 1'
#
loop_
_entity.id
_entity.type
_entity.pdbx_description
1 polymer ?
#
loop_
_entity_poly.entity_id
_entity_poly.type
_entity_poly.pdbx_seq_one_letter_code
_entity_poly.pdbx_strand_id
1 'polypeptide(L)'
;GPHIGRYCGQKTPGRIRSSSGILSMVFYTDSAIAKEGFSANYSVLQSSVSEDFKCMEALGMESGEIHSDQITASSQYSTNWSAERSRLNYPENGWTPGEDSYREWIQ
;
A
#
# COMPACT_ATOMS: atom_id res chain seq x y z
N GLY A 1 1.82 13.80 -13.12
CA GLY A 1 1.75 13.34 -11.72
C GLY A 1 2.95 12.46 -11.42
N PRO A 2 3.27 12.22 -10.14
CA PRO A 2 4.32 11.29 -9.75
C PRO A 2 3.99 9.85 -10.20
N HIS A 3 5.03 9.06 -10.48
CA HIS A 3 4.88 7.64 -10.82
C HIS A 3 4.45 6.84 -9.57
N ILE A 4 3.34 6.12 -9.65
CA ILE A 4 2.79 5.34 -8.51
C ILE A 4 3.41 3.94 -8.44
N GLY A 5 3.42 3.20 -9.54
CA GLY A 5 3.90 1.83 -9.53
C GLY A 5 3.87 1.15 -10.90
N ARG A 6 4.63 0.06 -11.00
CA ARG A 6 4.60 -0.87 -12.13
C ARG A 6 4.14 -2.22 -11.60
N TYR A 7 3.07 -2.74 -12.17
CA TYR A 7 2.41 -3.96 -11.69
C TYR A 7 2.40 -5.03 -12.78
N CYS A 8 2.67 -6.29 -12.39
CA CYS A 8 2.64 -7.46 -13.27
C CYS A 8 2.38 -8.73 -12.45
N GLY A 9 2.04 -9.83 -13.12
CA GLY A 9 1.75 -11.12 -12.49
C GLY A 9 0.29 -11.27 -12.06
N GLN A 10 0.03 -12.09 -11.05
CA GLN A 10 -1.32 -12.41 -10.56
C GLN A 10 -1.75 -11.57 -9.35
N LYS A 11 -0.84 -10.77 -8.79
CA LYS A 11 -1.13 -9.97 -7.60
C LYS A 11 -1.85 -8.69 -8.00
N THR A 12 -3.11 -8.57 -7.59
CA THR A 12 -3.92 -7.37 -7.83
C THR A 12 -3.31 -6.18 -7.08
N PRO A 13 -3.11 -5.02 -7.75
CA PRO A 13 -2.72 -3.80 -7.06
C PRO A 13 -3.74 -3.43 -5.97
N GLY A 14 -3.25 -2.96 -4.82
CA GLY A 14 -4.12 -2.35 -3.80
C GLY A 14 -4.81 -1.09 -4.30
N ARG A 15 -5.68 -0.50 -3.47
CA ARG A 15 -6.37 0.76 -3.80
C ARG A 15 -5.35 1.87 -4.09
N ILE A 16 -5.50 2.55 -5.22
CA ILE A 16 -4.66 3.69 -5.63
C ILE A 16 -5.46 4.99 -5.49
N ARG A 17 -4.89 6.01 -4.84
CA ARG A 17 -5.46 7.36 -4.72
C ARG A 17 -4.55 8.38 -5.41
N SER A 18 -5.13 9.27 -6.20
CA SER A 18 -4.44 10.44 -6.79
C SER A 18 -5.12 11.71 -6.32
N SER A 19 -4.32 12.68 -5.87
CA SER A 19 -4.76 14.03 -5.51
C SER A 19 -4.44 15.06 -6.60
N SER A 20 -3.81 14.66 -7.72
CA SER A 20 -3.36 15.58 -8.77
C SER A 20 -4.45 15.98 -9.79
N GLY A 21 -5.67 15.46 -9.63
CA GLY A 21 -6.77 15.63 -10.58
C GLY A 21 -6.68 14.73 -11.83
N ILE A 22 -5.52 14.10 -12.07
CA ILE A 22 -5.31 13.15 -13.17
C ILE A 22 -4.74 11.84 -12.60
N LEU A 23 -5.26 10.71 -13.08
CA LEU A 23 -4.67 9.39 -12.90
C LEU A 23 -4.65 8.73 -14.29
N SER A 24 -3.48 8.29 -14.72
CA SER A 24 -3.30 7.67 -16.05
C SER A 24 -2.59 6.34 -15.90
N MET A 25 -2.88 5.42 -16.80
CA MET A 25 -2.29 4.09 -16.84
C MET A 25 -1.83 3.81 -18.27
N VAL A 26 -0.70 3.13 -18.41
CA VAL A 26 -0.22 2.62 -19.69
C VAL A 26 -0.04 1.12 -19.55
N PHE A 27 -0.74 0.36 -20.39
CA PHE A 27 -0.68 -1.09 -20.40
C PHE A 27 0.27 -1.57 -21.50
N TYR A 28 1.28 -2.35 -21.11
CA TYR A 28 2.25 -2.93 -22.02
C TYR A 28 2.12 -4.45 -22.03
N THR A 29 2.04 -5.03 -23.22
CA THR A 29 2.11 -6.49 -23.45
C THR A 29 3.18 -6.77 -24.52
N ASP A 30 3.72 -7.98 -24.51
CA ASP A 30 4.57 -8.47 -25.60
C ASP A 30 3.75 -9.35 -26.57
N SER A 31 4.41 -9.89 -27.58
CA SER A 31 3.80 -10.81 -28.55
C SER A 31 3.73 -12.27 -28.06
N ALA A 32 4.04 -12.53 -26.79
CA ALA A 32 4.05 -13.87 -26.20
C ALA A 32 2.70 -14.20 -25.51
N ILE A 33 2.71 -15.08 -24.51
CA ILE A 33 1.51 -15.66 -23.86
C ILE A 33 0.58 -14.57 -23.29
N ALA A 34 -0.66 -14.52 -23.78
CA ALA A 34 -1.71 -13.70 -23.21
C ALA A 34 -2.31 -14.32 -21.92
N LYS A 35 -2.72 -13.45 -20.98
CA LYS A 35 -3.45 -13.79 -19.75
C LYS A 35 -4.78 -13.02 -19.71
N GLU A 36 -5.57 -13.24 -18.67
CA GLU A 36 -6.94 -12.67 -18.52
C GLU A 36 -6.99 -11.13 -18.47
N GLY A 37 -5.86 -10.45 -18.27
CA GLY A 37 -5.79 -8.99 -18.22
C GLY A 37 -6.19 -8.44 -16.85
N PHE A 38 -6.84 -7.27 -16.82
CA PHE A 38 -7.31 -6.63 -15.60
C PHE A 38 -8.68 -5.98 -15.80
N SER A 39 -9.45 -5.89 -14.72
CA SER A 39 -10.66 -5.09 -14.63
C SER A 39 -10.56 -4.19 -13.40
N ALA A 40 -10.93 -2.93 -13.52
CA ALA A 40 -10.81 -1.95 -12.45
C ALA A 40 -11.94 -0.91 -12.53
N ASN A 41 -12.37 -0.45 -11.36
CA ASN A 41 -13.34 0.64 -11.21
C ASN A 41 -12.65 1.85 -10.58
N TYR A 42 -13.17 3.05 -10.87
CA TYR A 42 -12.68 4.29 -10.26
C TYR A 42 -13.84 5.11 -9.68
N SER A 43 -13.53 5.92 -8.67
CA SER A 43 -14.43 6.91 -8.10
C SER A 43 -13.67 8.21 -7.83
N VAL A 44 -14.38 9.34 -7.87
CA VAL A 44 -13.84 10.66 -7.55
C VAL A 44 -14.48 11.12 -6.25
N LEU A 45 -13.65 11.36 -5.23
CA LEU A 45 -14.13 11.86 -3.94
C LEU A 45 -14.22 13.38 -3.99
N GLN A 46 -15.36 13.93 -3.58
CA GLN A 46 -15.47 15.35 -3.29
C GLN A 46 -14.83 15.62 -1.93
N SER A 47 -13.98 16.65 -1.86
CA SER A 47 -13.36 17.06 -0.61
C SER A 47 -14.37 17.92 0.16
N SER A 48 -14.96 17.34 1.22
CA SER A 48 -15.78 18.06 2.19
C SER A 48 -15.01 18.13 3.51
N VAL A 49 -14.26 19.21 3.70
CA VAL A 49 -13.47 19.43 4.93
C VAL A 49 -14.33 20.25 5.89
N SER A 50 -14.49 19.77 7.13
CA SER A 50 -15.20 20.54 8.16
C SER A 50 -14.38 21.78 8.55
N GLU A 51 -15.05 22.85 9.04
CA GLU A 51 -14.35 24.05 9.51
C GLU A 51 -13.42 23.76 10.70
N ASP A 52 -13.76 22.75 11.51
CA ASP A 52 -12.96 22.26 12.64
C ASP A 52 -11.97 21.14 12.27
N PHE A 53 -11.60 21.01 11.00
CA PHE A 53 -10.73 19.93 10.55
C PHE A 53 -9.34 19.99 11.19
N LYS A 54 -8.99 18.92 11.89
CA LYS A 54 -7.64 18.67 12.40
C LYS A 54 -6.99 17.64 11.49
N CYS A 55 -5.86 18.00 10.87
CA CYS A 55 -5.07 17.13 10.00
C CYS A 55 -4.31 16.05 10.80
N MET A 56 -5.05 15.24 11.56
CA MET A 56 -4.57 14.17 12.44
C MET A 56 -5.36 12.87 12.24
N GLU A 57 -6.10 12.75 11.13
CA GLU A 57 -6.83 11.52 10.82
C GLU A 57 -5.88 10.36 10.54
N ALA A 58 -6.28 9.15 10.92
CA ALA A 58 -5.53 7.94 10.65
C ALA A 58 -5.46 7.66 9.15
N LEU A 59 -4.25 7.51 8.61
CA LEU A 59 -4.03 7.35 7.17
C LEU A 59 -4.23 5.93 6.65
N GLY A 60 -4.25 4.91 7.52
CA GLY A 60 -4.65 3.57 7.11
C GLY A 60 -3.91 2.37 7.67
N MET A 61 -2.97 2.55 8.61
CA MET A 61 -2.26 1.41 9.22
C MET A 61 -3.25 0.46 9.91
N GLU A 62 -4.06 0.97 10.84
CA GLU A 62 -5.06 0.17 11.55
C GLU A 62 -6.24 -0.23 10.66
N SER A 63 -6.77 0.70 9.85
CA SER A 63 -7.99 0.46 9.06
C SER A 63 -7.79 -0.43 7.84
N GLY A 64 -6.54 -0.67 7.41
CA GLY A 64 -6.23 -1.42 6.20
C GLY A 64 -6.22 -0.60 4.91
N GLU A 65 -6.51 0.71 4.97
CA GLU A 65 -6.43 1.60 3.80
C GLU A 65 -5.00 1.66 3.23
N ILE A 66 -3.98 1.58 4.09
CA ILE A 66 -2.61 1.28 3.64
C ILE A 66 -2.55 -0.22 3.42
N HIS A 67 -2.43 -0.64 2.16
CA HIS A 67 -2.34 -2.06 1.81
C HIS A 67 -1.01 -2.66 2.26
N SER A 68 -0.98 -3.96 2.59
CA SER A 68 0.23 -4.62 3.12
C SER A 68 1.43 -4.53 2.17
N ASP A 69 1.19 -4.42 0.86
CA ASP A 69 2.24 -4.20 -0.16
C ASP A 69 2.96 -2.86 -0.07
N GLN A 70 2.34 -1.88 0.59
CA GLN A 70 2.91 -0.56 0.83
C GLN A 70 3.74 -0.54 2.11
N ILE A 71 3.69 -1.60 2.93
CA ILE A 71 4.43 -1.73 4.18
C ILE A 71 5.65 -2.60 3.91
N THR A 72 6.83 -2.03 4.03
CA THR A 72 8.10 -2.71 3.77
C THR A 72 9.06 -2.50 4.92
N ALA A 73 10.00 -3.42 5.10
CA ALA A 73 10.99 -3.34 6.17
C ALA A 73 12.36 -3.78 5.66
N SER A 74 13.41 -3.42 6.39
CA SER A 74 14.78 -3.88 6.15
C SER A 74 14.89 -5.40 6.19
N SER A 75 14.26 -6.00 7.20
CA SER A 75 14.25 -7.43 7.46
C SER A 75 13.05 -7.80 8.34
N GLN A 76 12.81 -9.10 8.53
CA GLN A 76 11.80 -9.62 9.45
C GLN A 76 12.32 -10.88 10.13
N TYR A 77 12.07 -11.03 11.43
CA TYR A 77 12.52 -12.18 12.22
C TYR A 77 11.89 -13.49 11.72
N SER A 78 10.59 -13.48 11.45
CA SER A 78 9.87 -14.59 10.81
C SER A 78 8.53 -14.11 10.24
N THR A 79 7.76 -15.02 9.63
CA THR A 79 6.40 -14.73 9.14
C THR A 79 5.45 -14.26 10.26
N ASN A 80 5.67 -14.75 11.49
CA ASN A 80 4.91 -14.36 12.69
C ASN A 80 5.29 -12.97 13.23
N TRP A 81 6.36 -12.36 12.69
CA TRP A 81 6.84 -11.02 13.04
C TRP A 81 7.07 -10.17 11.78
N SER A 82 6.26 -10.42 10.74
CA SER A 82 6.37 -9.77 9.43
C SER A 82 5.93 -8.31 9.47
N ALA A 83 6.34 -7.54 8.45
CA ALA A 83 6.01 -6.12 8.35
C ALA A 83 4.49 -5.84 8.34
N GLU A 84 3.67 -6.75 7.81
CA GLU A 84 2.21 -6.65 7.82
C GLU A 84 1.60 -6.58 9.24
N ARG A 85 2.28 -7.18 10.22
CA ARG A 85 1.85 -7.18 11.62
C ARG A 85 2.19 -5.88 12.36
N SER A 86 2.84 -4.92 11.69
CA SER A 86 3.16 -3.60 12.27
C SER A 86 1.96 -2.67 12.43
N ARG A 87 0.79 -3.07 11.93
CA ARG A 87 -0.45 -2.29 12.06
C ARG A 87 -0.79 -2.10 13.53
N LEU A 88 -1.32 -0.91 13.85
CA LEU A 88 -1.83 -0.63 15.18
C LEU A 88 -2.98 -1.62 15.50
N ASN A 89 -3.02 -2.10 16.75
CA ASN A 89 -4.02 -3.07 17.23
C ASN A 89 -4.07 -4.40 16.44
N TYR A 90 -2.94 -4.81 15.84
CA TYR A 90 -2.85 -6.16 15.24
C TYR A 90 -3.02 -7.23 16.34
N PRO A 91 -3.83 -8.28 16.11
CA PRO A 91 -4.28 -9.18 17.17
C PRO A 91 -3.16 -10.05 17.79
N GLU A 92 -2.09 -10.31 17.05
CA GLU A 92 -1.01 -11.20 17.48
C GLU A 92 0.36 -10.70 17.00
N ASN A 93 1.32 -10.60 17.93
CA ASN A 93 2.69 -10.10 17.69
C ASN A 93 2.73 -8.70 17.06
N GLY A 94 3.90 -8.32 16.54
CA GLY A 94 4.12 -7.10 15.77
C GLY A 94 5.23 -7.33 14.73
N TRP A 95 5.72 -6.27 14.09
CA TRP A 95 6.93 -6.38 13.29
C TRP A 95 8.17 -6.44 14.20
N THR A 96 9.11 -7.31 13.85
CA THR A 96 10.44 -7.36 14.48
C THR A 96 11.47 -7.67 13.39
N PRO A 97 12.57 -6.92 13.31
CA PRO A 97 13.62 -7.18 12.32
C PRO A 97 14.34 -8.50 12.59
N GLY A 98 15.14 -8.96 11.63
CA GLY A 98 15.97 -10.16 11.78
C GLY A 98 17.14 -9.99 12.75
N GLU A 99 17.63 -8.76 12.95
CA GLU A 99 18.70 -8.42 13.87
C GLU A 99 18.32 -7.19 14.70
N ASP A 100 18.70 -7.14 15.98
CA ASP A 100 18.46 -5.97 16.83
C ASP A 100 19.58 -4.94 16.64
N SER A 101 19.43 -4.11 15.60
CA SER A 101 20.41 -3.10 15.20
C SER A 101 19.75 -1.74 14.93
N TYR A 102 20.50 -0.65 15.16
CA TYR A 102 20.05 0.71 14.86
C TYR A 102 19.88 0.99 13.35
N ARG A 103 20.25 0.02 12.49
CA ARG A 103 20.14 0.11 11.03
C ARG A 103 18.84 -0.45 10.47
N GLU A 104 18.04 -1.12 11.30
CA GLU A 104 16.77 -1.70 10.88
C GLU A 104 15.68 -0.63 10.74
N TRP A 105 14.75 -0.85 9.82
CA TRP A 105 13.70 0.11 9.51
C TRP A 105 12.42 -0.57 9.03
N ILE A 106 11.31 0.16 9.17
CA ILE A 106 10.01 -0.12 8.56
C ILE A 106 9.51 1.18 7.91
N GLN A 107 8.88 1.08 6.73
CA GLN A 107 8.34 2.19 5.97
C GLN A 107 7.04 1.81 5.27
#